data_AF-A0AAD6SY43-F1
#
_entry.id   AF-A0AAD6SY43-F1
#
_cell.length_a   1.000
_cell.length_b   1.000
_cell.length_c   1.000
_cell.angle_alpha   90.00
_cell.angle_beta   90.00
_cell.angle_gamma   90.00
#
_symmetry.space_group_name_H-M   'P 1'
#
loop_
_entity.id
_entity.type
_entity.pdbx_description
1 polymer ?
#
loop_
_entity_poly.entity_id
_entity_poly.type
_entity_poly.pdbx_seq_one_letter_code
_entity_poly.pdbx_strand_id
1 'polypeptide(L)'
;RKWEEVFHWIVDSGLMGFGSSLTPFQFANNVVLAGLATPPSPAVMAQWIYANKDYGTFASFHVMGFKLERSASPAAVRAAFICVYCWLNYWLGDNDTKLLLFVLYPCPDLSDLCPRMAEWLC
;
A
#
# COMPACT_ATOMS: atom_id res chain seq x y z
N ARG A 1 13.85 0.96 12.93
CA ARG A 1 12.56 0.29 13.19
C ARG A 1 11.83 0.18 11.87
N LYS A 2 11.15 -0.93 11.60
CA LYS A 2 10.34 -1.09 10.39
C LYS A 2 8.95 -0.51 10.61
N TRP A 3 8.30 -0.06 9.54
CA TRP A 3 6.92 0.41 9.60
C TRP A 3 5.97 -0.61 10.26
N GLU A 4 6.11 -1.89 9.92
CA GLU A 4 5.26 -2.98 10.46
C GLU A 4 5.40 -3.12 11.98
N GLU A 5 6.64 -3.02 12.50
CA GLU A 5 6.91 -3.08 13.94
C GLU A 5 6.22 -1.93 14.69
N VAL A 6 6.24 -0.74 14.09
CA VAL A 6 5.56 0.44 14.65
C VAL A 6 4.06 0.28 14.60
N PHE A 7 3.51 -0.18 13.46
CA PHE A 7 2.09 -0.42 13.28
C PHE A 7 1.56 -1.43 14.31
N HIS A 8 2.22 -2.59 14.44
CA HIS A 8 1.83 -3.62 15.40
C HIS A 8 1.93 -3.13 16.84
N TRP A 9 3.01 -2.43 17.20
CA TRP A 9 3.16 -1.86 18.54
C TRP A 9 2.00 -0.91 18.92
N ILE A 10 1.52 -0.09 17.99
CA ILE A 10 0.39 0.83 18.24
C ILE A 10 -0.91 0.05 18.41
N VAL A 11 -1.17 -0.92 17.52
CA VAL A 11 -2.37 -1.76 17.61
C VAL A 11 -2.39 -2.52 18.94
N ASP A 12 -1.27 -3.13 19.31
CA ASP A 12 -1.12 -3.92 20.53
C ASP A 12 -1.17 -3.08 21.81
N SER A 13 -0.85 -1.78 21.72
CA SER A 13 -0.93 -0.86 22.87
C SER A 13 -2.35 -0.59 23.36
N GLY A 14 -3.38 -0.89 22.55
CA GLY A 14 -4.79 -0.76 22.94
C GLY A 14 -5.23 0.68 23.27
N LEU A 15 -4.49 1.69 22.81
CA LEU A 15 -4.79 3.09 23.08
C LEU A 15 -6.12 3.51 22.43
N MET A 16 -7.10 3.93 23.24
CA MET A 16 -8.46 4.28 22.81
C MET A 16 -8.53 5.31 21.66
N GLY A 17 -7.56 6.22 21.57
CA GLY A 17 -7.47 7.21 20.47
C GLY A 17 -7.19 6.62 19.09
N PHE A 18 -6.84 5.34 19.00
CA PHE A 18 -6.49 4.64 17.76
C PHE A 18 -7.52 3.56 17.36
N GLY A 19 -8.77 3.68 17.84
CA GLY A 19 -9.82 2.67 17.66
C GLY A 19 -10.27 2.40 16.21
N SER A 20 -9.81 3.18 15.22
CA SER A 20 -9.96 2.86 13.79
C SER A 20 -8.60 2.45 13.24
N SER A 21 -8.47 1.36 12.48
CA SER A 21 -7.16 0.87 12.03
C SER A 21 -6.44 1.83 11.06
N LEU A 22 -7.16 2.83 10.53
CA LEU A 22 -6.60 3.95 9.80
C LEU A 22 -5.75 4.87 10.68
N THR A 23 -6.08 5.02 11.97
CA THR A 23 -5.32 5.88 12.88
C THR A 23 -3.93 5.30 13.21
N PRO A 24 -3.78 4.00 13.56
CA PRO A 24 -2.47 3.33 13.61
C PRO A 24 -1.69 3.43 12.31
N PHE A 25 -2.36 3.28 11.16
CA PHE A 25 -1.74 3.40 9.85
C PHE A 25 -1.14 4.80 9.63
N GLN A 26 -1.93 5.84 9.87
CA GLN A 26 -1.51 7.24 9.77
C GLN A 26 -0.36 7.55 10.73
N PHE A 27 -0.42 7.04 11.97
CA PHE A 27 0.65 7.23 12.93
C PHE A 27 1.94 6.54 12.47
N ALA A 28 1.88 5.28 12.01
CA ALA A 28 3.04 4.58 11.51
C ALA A 28 3.68 5.33 10.32
N ASN A 29 2.88 5.92 9.44
CA ASN A 29 3.37 6.81 8.38
C ASN A 29 4.05 8.07 8.93
N ASN A 30 3.49 8.72 9.94
CA ASN A 30 4.10 9.90 10.57
C ASN A 30 5.45 9.57 11.22
N VAL A 31 5.60 8.38 11.83
CA VAL A 31 6.87 7.92 12.39
C VAL A 31 7.92 7.72 11.29
N VAL A 32 7.51 7.23 10.11
CA VAL A 32 8.37 7.13 8.93
C VAL A 32 8.77 8.53 8.43
N LEU A 33 7.81 9.44 8.28
CA LEU A 33 8.09 10.82 7.84
C LEU A 33 9.00 11.58 8.82
N ALA A 34 8.94 11.25 10.11
CA ALA A 34 9.85 11.79 11.13
C ALA A 34 11.25 11.15 11.10
N GLY A 35 11.52 10.18 10.23
CA GLY A 35 12.81 9.47 10.14
C GLY A 35 13.06 8.45 11.25
N LEU A 36 12.02 8.09 12.02
CA LEU A 36 12.13 7.18 13.17
C LEU A 36 11.85 5.71 12.79
N ALA A 37 11.28 5.48 11.60
CA ALA A 37 11.08 4.16 11.02
C ALA A 37 11.33 4.14 9.51
N THR A 38 11.62 2.96 8.97
CA THR A 38 11.75 2.77 7.52
C THR A 38 10.35 2.60 6.90
N PRO A 39 10.11 3.15 5.69
CA PRO A 39 8.82 3.01 5.02
C PRO A 39 8.49 1.54 4.73
N PRO A 40 7.19 1.21 4.59
CA PRO A 40 6.78 -0.12 4.18
C PRO A 40 7.12 -0.33 2.70
N SER A 41 7.46 -1.57 2.33
CA SER A 41 7.60 -1.91 0.93
C SER A 41 6.22 -1.95 0.23
N PRO A 42 6.18 -1.86 -1.11
CA PRO A 42 4.92 -1.99 -1.84
C PRO A 42 4.17 -3.30 -1.55
N ALA A 43 4.90 -4.40 -1.29
CA ALA A 43 4.30 -5.68 -0.94
C ALA A 43 3.60 -5.64 0.42
N VAL A 44 4.22 -4.98 1.41
CA VAL A 44 3.63 -4.80 2.75
C VAL A 44 2.35 -3.96 2.67
N MET A 45 2.36 -2.88 1.88
CA MET A 45 1.16 -2.06 1.69
C MET A 45 0.04 -2.82 0.99
N ALA A 46 0.35 -3.58 -0.06
CA ALA A 46 -0.63 -4.45 -0.71
C ALA A 46 -1.27 -5.45 0.27
N GLN A 47 -0.45 -6.07 1.13
CA GLN A 47 -0.95 -6.99 2.16
C GLN A 47 -1.85 -6.29 3.17
N TRP A 48 -1.48 -5.07 3.60
CA TRP A 48 -2.31 -4.27 4.50
C TRP A 48 -3.66 -3.93 3.87
N ILE A 49 -3.69 -3.51 2.59
CA ILE A 49 -4.94 -3.23 1.87
C ILE A 49 -5.80 -4.49 1.75
N TYR A 50 -5.19 -5.64 1.44
CA TYR A 50 -5.90 -6.92 1.39
C TYR A 50 -6.52 -7.31 2.75
N ALA A 51 -5.81 -7.07 3.85
CA ALA A 51 -6.30 -7.35 5.20
C ALA A 51 -7.40 -6.37 5.65
N ASN A 52 -7.49 -5.19 5.03
CA ASN A 52 -8.41 -4.13 5.43
C ASN A 52 -9.29 -3.64 4.26
N LYS A 53 -10.00 -4.55 3.60
CA LYS A 53 -10.84 -4.27 2.41
C LYS A 53 -12.02 -3.32 2.67
N ASP A 54 -12.35 -3.05 3.93
CA ASP A 54 -13.41 -2.12 4.32
C ASP A 54 -12.99 -0.64 4.21
N TYR A 55 -11.70 -0.34 4.02
CA TYR A 55 -11.24 1.03 3.79
C TYR A 55 -11.30 1.45 2.33
N GLY A 56 -11.34 2.77 2.12
CA GLY A 56 -11.46 3.40 0.81
C GLY A 56 -10.38 3.01 -0.20
N THR A 57 -9.19 2.60 0.25
CA THR A 57 -8.10 2.17 -0.65
C THR A 57 -8.43 0.91 -1.44
N PHE A 58 -9.20 -0.04 -0.89
CA PHE A 58 -9.63 -1.20 -1.66
C PHE A 58 -10.72 -0.81 -2.67
N ALA A 59 -11.68 0.01 -2.22
CA ALA A 59 -12.77 0.51 -3.08
C ALA A 59 -12.26 1.36 -4.25
N SER A 60 -11.15 2.09 -4.08
CA SER A 60 -10.59 2.92 -5.15
C SER A 60 -10.06 2.12 -6.34
N PHE A 61 -9.71 0.84 -6.16
CA PHE A 61 -9.34 -0.02 -7.29
C PHE A 61 -10.47 -0.15 -8.31
N HIS A 62 -11.72 -0.27 -7.86
CA HIS A 62 -12.87 -0.29 -8.77
C HIS A 62 -13.05 1.03 -9.51
N VAL A 63 -12.85 2.15 -8.82
CA VAL A 63 -12.92 3.50 -9.43
C VAL A 63 -11.83 3.66 -10.49
N MET A 64 -10.66 3.04 -10.29
CA MET A 64 -9.56 3.01 -11.25
C MET A 64 -9.76 1.97 -12.37
N GLY A 65 -10.87 1.24 -12.39
CA GLY A 65 -11.21 0.27 -13.44
C GLY A 65 -10.75 -1.17 -13.18
N PHE A 66 -10.14 -1.47 -12.03
CA PHE A 66 -9.78 -2.85 -11.67
C PHE A 66 -11.01 -3.64 -11.23
N LYS A 67 -11.14 -4.88 -11.73
CA LYS A 67 -12.25 -5.79 -11.37
C LYS A 67 -11.93 -6.65 -10.15
N LEU A 68 -11.67 -6.01 -9.00
CA LEU A 68 -11.31 -6.70 -7.75
C LEU A 68 -12.51 -6.93 -6.83
N GLU A 69 -13.19 -8.06 -6.95
CA GLU A 69 -14.25 -8.42 -5.99
C GLU A 69 -13.72 -8.56 -4.55
N ARG A 70 -14.61 -8.50 -3.55
CA ARG A 70 -14.20 -8.75 -2.14
C ARG A 70 -13.55 -10.12 -1.93
N SER A 71 -13.90 -11.10 -2.76
CA SER A 71 -13.30 -12.45 -2.79
C SER A 71 -11.94 -12.52 -3.51
N ALA A 72 -11.43 -11.40 -4.05
CA ALA A 72 -10.14 -11.34 -4.72
C ALA A 72 -9.02 -11.88 -3.83
N SER A 73 -8.10 -12.61 -4.45
CA SER A 73 -6.94 -13.19 -3.79
C SER A 73 -5.92 -12.13 -3.37
N PRO A 74 -5.05 -12.41 -2.39
CA PRO A 74 -3.95 -11.51 -2.03
C PRO A 74 -3.07 -11.13 -3.23
N ALA A 75 -2.85 -12.07 -4.15
CA ALA A 75 -2.07 -11.85 -5.36
C ALA A 75 -2.70 -10.81 -6.30
N ALA A 76 -4.03 -10.85 -6.47
CA ALA A 76 -4.76 -9.90 -7.31
C ALA A 76 -4.70 -8.48 -6.74
N VAL A 77 -4.90 -8.32 -5.44
CA VAL A 77 -4.77 -7.01 -4.76
C VAL A 77 -3.34 -6.49 -4.86
N ARG A 78 -2.35 -7.35 -4.67
CA ARG A 78 -0.93 -6.99 -4.81
C ARG A 78 -0.61 -6.52 -6.22
N ALA A 79 -1.09 -7.21 -7.24
CA ALA A 79 -0.86 -6.81 -8.62
C ALA A 79 -1.47 -5.44 -8.93
N ALA A 80 -2.74 -5.22 -8.56
CA ALA A 80 -3.40 -3.93 -8.78
C ALA A 80 -2.67 -2.79 -8.06
N PHE A 81 -2.30 -3.00 -6.79
CA PHE A 81 -1.52 -2.02 -6.04
C PHE A 81 -0.17 -1.73 -6.70
N ILE A 82 0.56 -2.76 -7.12
CA ILE A 82 1.86 -2.59 -7.81
C ILE A 82 1.69 -1.81 -9.12
N CYS A 83 0.61 -2.04 -9.89
CA CYS A 83 0.33 -1.29 -11.11
C CYS A 83 0.18 0.21 -10.81
N VAL A 84 -0.62 0.55 -9.80
CA VAL A 84 -0.81 1.94 -9.36
C VAL A 84 0.50 2.52 -8.83
N TYR A 85 1.24 1.76 -8.03
CA TYR A 85 2.53 2.17 -7.48
C TYR A 85 3.54 2.49 -8.58
N CYS A 86 3.69 1.62 -9.57
CA CYS A 86 4.60 1.80 -10.69
C CYS A 86 4.19 2.96 -11.59
N TRP A 87 2.88 3.14 -11.81
CA TRP A 87 2.37 4.29 -12.55
C TRP A 87 2.73 5.60 -11.83
N LEU A 88 2.48 5.69 -10.53
CA LEU A 88 2.88 6.86 -9.74
C LEU A 88 4.41 7.05 -9.76
N ASN A 89 5.18 5.99 -9.56
CA ASN A 89 6.64 6.07 -9.57
C ASN A 89 7.22 6.56 -10.91
N TYR A 90 6.53 6.27 -12.03
CA TYR A 90 6.94 6.74 -13.36
C TYR A 90 6.58 8.21 -13.61
N TRP A 91 5.43 8.66 -13.12
CA TRP A 91 4.88 9.98 -13.42
C TRP A 91 5.17 11.06 -12.37
N LEU A 92 5.56 10.69 -11.16
CA LEU A 92 5.94 11.65 -10.12
C LEU A 92 7.29 12.29 -10.43
N GLY A 93 7.38 13.61 -10.27
CA GLY A 93 8.64 14.33 -10.42
C GLY A 93 9.59 14.06 -9.25
N ASP A 94 10.88 14.33 -9.43
CA ASP A 94 11.92 14.04 -8.43
C ASP A 94 11.62 14.56 -7.02
N ASN A 95 11.00 15.73 -6.92
CA ASN A 95 10.62 16.33 -5.63
C ASN A 95 9.47 15.56 -4.96
N ASP A 96 8.47 15.14 -5.73
CA ASP A 96 7.32 14.40 -5.21
C ASP A 96 7.73 12.98 -4.82
N THR A 97 8.58 12.35 -5.62
CA THR A 97 9.12 11.01 -5.36
C THR A 97 9.94 10.99 -4.06
N LYS A 98 10.65 12.08 -3.74
CA LYS A 98 11.35 12.26 -2.46
C LYS A 98 10.37 12.52 -1.30
N LEU A 99 9.41 13.42 -1.48
CA LEU A 99 8.43 13.77 -0.44
C LEU A 99 7.57 12.57 -0.03
N LEU A 100 7.13 11.78 -1.01
CA LEU A 100 6.28 10.61 -0.82
C LEU A 100 7.06 9.32 -0.60
N LEU A 101 8.40 9.40 -0.55
CA LEU A 101 9.31 8.28 -0.28
C LEU A 101 9.28 7.14 -1.32
N PHE A 102 8.83 7.41 -2.55
CA PHE A 102 8.83 6.44 -3.66
C PHE A 102 10.26 6.09 -4.14
N VAL A 103 11.25 6.95 -3.87
CA VAL A 103 12.66 6.72 -4.24
C VAL A 103 13.29 5.48 -3.59
N LEU A 104 12.67 4.95 -2.53
CA LEU A 104 13.24 3.87 -1.72
C LEU A 104 12.90 2.48 -2.25
N TYR A 105 11.88 2.36 -3.10
CA TYR A 105 11.51 1.10 -3.73
C TYR A 105 11.30 1.31 -5.23
N PRO A 106 12.24 0.89 -6.08
CA PRO A 106 12.00 0.92 -7.52
C PRO A 106 10.76 0.09 -7.86
N CYS A 107 10.07 0.46 -8.93
CA CYS A 107 8.97 -0.36 -9.45
C CYS A 107 9.48 -1.79 -9.65
N PRO A 108 8.86 -2.80 -9.01
CA PRO A 108 9.27 -4.18 -9.19
C PRO A 108 9.00 -4.63 -10.62
N ASP A 109 9.81 -5.56 -11.12
CA ASP A 109 9.61 -6.11 -12.46
C ASP A 109 8.20 -6.73 -12.56
N LEU A 110 7.44 -6.27 -13.55
CA LEU A 110 6.05 -6.66 -13.78
C LEU A 110 5.95 -7.89 -14.68
N SER A 111 7.07 -8.42 -15.19
CA SER A 111 7.12 -9.60 -16.07
C SER A 111 6.37 -10.82 -15.50
N ASP A 112 6.40 -11.00 -14.17
CA ASP A 112 5.67 -12.06 -13.46
C ASP A 112 4.16 -11.77 -13.23
N LEU A 113 3.75 -10.50 -13.34
CA LEU A 113 2.36 -10.05 -13.12
C LEU A 113 1.59 -9.87 -14.42
N CYS A 114 2.30 -9.56 -15.52
CA CYS A 114 1.76 -9.22 -16.82
C CYS A 114 0.84 -10.29 -17.46
N PRO A 115 1.11 -11.61 -17.37
CA PRO A 115 0.25 -12.63 -17.99
C PRO A 115 -1.18 -12.67 -17.43
N ARG A 116 -1.39 -12.19 -16.20
CA ARG A 116 -2.70 -12.20 -15.51
C ARG A 116 -3.37 -10.83 -15.44
N MET A 117 -2.64 -9.75 -15.75
CA MET A 117 -3.20 -8.39 -15.74
C MET A 117 -4.31 -8.21 -16.79
N ALA A 118 -4.22 -8.89 -17.93
CA ALA A 118 -5.28 -8.88 -18.95
C ALA A 118 -6.62 -9.47 -18.45
N GLU A 119 -6.59 -10.41 -17.50
CA GLU A 119 -7.79 -10.98 -16.89
C GLU A 119 -8.44 -10.03 -15.85
N TRP A 120 -7.70 -9.03 -15.36
CA TRP A 120 -8.14 -8.10 -14.30
C TRP A 120 -8.46 -6.69 -14.80
N LEU A 121 -8.03 -6.36 -16.03
CA LEU A 121 -8.23 -5.07 -16.69
C LEU A 121 -9.27 -5.11 -17.84
N CYS A 122 -9.62 -6.30 -18.36
CA CYS A 122 -10.65 -6.50 -19.39
C CYS A 122 -11.96 -7.02 -18.80
#